data_AF-A0A534Z4H7-F1
#
_entry.id   AF-A0A534Z4H7-F1
#
_cell.length_a   1.000
_cell.length_b   1.000
_cell.length_c   1.000
_cell.angle_alpha   90.00
_cell.angle_beta   90.00
_cell.angle_gamma   90.00
#
_symmetry.space_group_name_H-M   'P 1'
#
loop_
_entity.id
_entity.type
_entity.pdbx_description
1 polymer ?
#
loop_
_entity_poly.entity_id
_entity_poly.type
_entity_poly.pdbx_seq_one_letter_code
_entity_poly.pdbx_strand_id
1 'polypeptide(L)'
;MKRRFAARALGLGLATLVAMGTPARAVDERELGRRFLLAARAELPIVQDPVVAGYVERIGEKLVGVLGPQSFDYRFYVVQHPALNAFAVPGGYVFVFSGLLARVKSDDELAGVLAHEIGHVSGH
;
A
#
# COMPACT_ATOMS: atom_id res chain seq x y z
N MET A 1 -17.60 -47.94 -61.83
CA MET A 1 -16.40 -47.33 -62.43
C MET A 1 -15.98 -46.12 -61.57
N LYS A 2 -14.67 -45.94 -61.39
CA LYS A 2 -13.95 -45.12 -60.40
C LYS A 2 -14.20 -43.58 -60.45
N ARG A 3 -14.10 -42.94 -59.26
CA ARG A 3 -13.62 -41.55 -58.93
C ARG A 3 -14.59 -40.36 -59.19
N ARG A 4 -14.64 -39.23 -58.45
CA ARG A 4 -13.65 -38.44 -57.67
C ARG A 4 -14.34 -37.63 -56.54
N PHE A 5 -13.54 -37.26 -55.54
CA PHE A 5 -13.78 -36.35 -54.42
C PHE A 5 -14.23 -34.93 -54.81
N ALA A 6 -15.05 -34.31 -53.94
CA ALA A 6 -14.95 -32.89 -53.60
C ALA A 6 -15.59 -32.64 -52.22
N ALA A 7 -14.75 -32.38 -51.22
CA ALA A 7 -15.15 -31.91 -49.91
C ALA A 7 -15.70 -30.47 -50.01
N ARG A 8 -16.83 -30.19 -49.35
CA ARG A 8 -17.29 -28.82 -49.08
C ARG A 8 -17.47 -28.65 -47.58
N ALA A 9 -16.81 -27.61 -47.09
CA ALA A 9 -16.57 -27.30 -45.69
C ALA A 9 -17.86 -27.07 -44.92
N LEU A 10 -17.94 -27.72 -43.75
CA LEU A 10 -18.94 -27.43 -42.72
C LEU A 10 -18.48 -26.16 -42.00
N GLY A 11 -19.19 -25.05 -42.23
CA GLY A 11 -18.97 -23.80 -41.51
C GLY A 11 -19.41 -23.95 -40.05
N LEU A 12 -18.46 -24.18 -39.16
CA LEU A 12 -18.67 -24.13 -37.72
C LEU A 12 -18.44 -22.68 -37.27
N GLY A 13 -19.52 -21.92 -37.11
CA GLY A 13 -19.49 -20.59 -36.51
C GLY A 13 -19.12 -20.71 -35.03
N LEU A 14 -17.83 -20.54 -34.73
CA LEU A 14 -17.34 -20.47 -33.36
C LEU A 14 -17.70 -19.09 -32.80
N ALA A 15 -18.80 -19.02 -32.05
CA ALA A 15 -19.12 -17.87 -31.22
C ALA A 15 -18.13 -17.81 -30.05
N THR A 16 -16.99 -17.14 -30.26
CA THR A 16 -16.12 -16.72 -29.16
C THR A 16 -16.76 -15.50 -28.49
N LEU A 17 -17.65 -15.76 -27.53
CA LEU A 17 -17.99 -14.77 -26.52
C LEU A 17 -16.71 -14.54 -25.70
N VAL A 18 -15.93 -13.53 -26.09
CA VAL A 18 -14.88 -13.03 -25.23
C VAL A 18 -15.60 -12.34 -24.07
N ALA A 19 -15.72 -13.05 -22.94
CA ALA A 19 -15.98 -12.42 -21.67
C ALA A 19 -14.78 -11.50 -21.39
N MET A 20 -14.86 -10.27 -21.88
CA MET A 20 -14.09 -9.15 -21.39
C MET A 20 -14.47 -9.04 -19.92
N GLY A 21 -13.72 -9.74 -19.06
CA GLY A 21 -13.78 -9.52 -17.63
C GLY A 21 -13.63 -8.03 -17.44
N THR A 22 -14.67 -7.36 -16.95
CA THR A 22 -14.58 -5.97 -16.56
C THR A 22 -13.37 -5.87 -15.65
N PRO A 23 -12.30 -5.13 -16.02
CA PRO A 23 -11.21 -4.95 -15.09
C PRO A 23 -11.84 -4.36 -13.85
N ALA A 24 -11.68 -5.03 -12.71
CA ALA A 24 -12.00 -4.42 -11.42
C ALA A 24 -11.38 -3.03 -11.48
N ARG A 25 -12.23 -1.99 -11.43
CA ARG A 25 -11.82 -0.62 -11.68
C ARG A 25 -10.69 -0.35 -10.70
N ALA A 26 -9.44 -0.24 -11.18
CA ALA A 26 -8.28 -0.16 -10.31
C ALA A 26 -8.52 0.99 -9.34
N VAL A 27 -8.66 0.67 -8.06
CA VAL A 27 -8.91 1.67 -7.03
C VAL A 27 -7.62 2.46 -6.91
N ASP A 28 -7.69 3.78 -7.12
CA ASP A 28 -6.54 4.65 -6.95
C ASP A 28 -6.07 4.60 -5.50
N GLU A 29 -4.88 4.02 -5.29
CA GLU A 29 -4.27 3.87 -3.97
C GLU A 29 -4.07 5.21 -3.25
N ARG A 30 -3.87 6.30 -3.99
CA ARG A 30 -3.74 7.65 -3.41
C ARG A 30 -5.06 8.09 -2.79
N GLU A 31 -6.16 7.86 -3.49
CA GLU A 31 -7.50 8.20 -2.99
C GLU A 31 -7.90 7.30 -1.82
N LEU A 32 -7.58 6.00 -1.88
CA LEU A 32 -7.83 5.08 -0.78
C LEU A 32 -7.06 5.48 0.48
N GLY A 33 -5.78 5.78 0.35
CA GLY A 33 -4.94 6.28 1.45
C GLY A 33 -5.46 7.59 2.03
N ARG A 34 -5.87 8.53 1.17
CA ARG A 34 -6.44 9.82 1.60
C ARG A 34 -7.71 9.61 2.42
N ARG A 35 -8.61 8.72 1.98
CA ARG A 35 -9.83 8.38 2.74
C ARG A 35 -9.50 7.74 4.08
N PHE A 36 -8.52 6.83 4.10
CA PHE A 36 -8.07 6.23 5.34
C PHE A 36 -7.54 7.29 6.31
N LEU A 37 -6.69 8.21 5.85
CA LEU A 37 -6.17 9.29 6.71
C LEU A 37 -7.31 10.15 7.29
N LEU A 38 -8.32 10.48 6.49
CA LEU A 38 -9.45 11.28 6.96
C LEU A 38 -10.26 10.54 8.05
N ALA A 39 -10.52 9.24 7.85
CA ALA A 39 -11.18 8.41 8.86
C ALA A 39 -10.31 8.26 10.12
N ALA A 40 -9.02 7.98 9.95
CA ALA A 40 -8.06 7.87 11.04
C ALA A 40 -7.99 9.15 11.88
N ARG A 41 -8.01 10.34 11.26
CA ARG A 41 -8.05 11.62 11.99
C ARG A 41 -9.34 11.85 12.77
N ALA A 42 -10.44 11.24 12.34
CA ALA A 42 -11.73 11.34 13.03
C ALA A 42 -11.84 10.36 14.21
N GLU A 43 -11.25 9.17 14.08
CA GLU A 43 -11.45 8.07 15.04
C GLU A 43 -10.24 7.79 15.93
N LEU A 44 -9.02 8.03 15.45
CA LEU A 44 -7.80 7.72 16.17
C LEU A 44 -7.22 8.99 16.83
N PRO A 45 -6.74 8.88 18.09
CA PRO A 45 -6.08 9.98 18.76
C PRO A 45 -4.67 10.19 18.18
N ILE A 46 -4.56 10.97 17.09
CA ILE A 46 -3.27 11.29 16.48
C ILE A 46 -2.51 12.29 17.36
N VAL A 47 -1.30 11.92 17.75
CA VAL A 47 -0.40 12.77 18.53
C VAL A 47 0.00 13.99 17.69
N GLN A 48 -0.28 15.19 18.20
CA GLN A 48 0.04 16.48 17.57
C GLN A 48 1.32 17.12 18.11
N ASP A 49 1.96 16.50 19.10
CA ASP A 49 3.21 17.01 19.67
C ASP A 49 4.30 17.01 18.58
N PRO A 50 4.85 18.17 18.21
CA PRO A 50 5.81 18.27 17.11
C PRO A 50 7.15 17.59 17.42
N VAL A 51 7.51 17.42 18.70
CA VAL A 51 8.72 16.70 19.10
C VAL A 51 8.56 15.21 18.81
N VAL A 52 7.40 14.64 19.18
CA VAL A 52 7.10 13.22 18.99
C VAL A 52 6.87 12.90 17.52
N ALA A 53 6.03 13.69 16.83
CA ALA A 53 5.77 13.51 15.40
C ALA A 53 7.05 13.68 14.58
N GLY A 54 7.81 14.74 14.85
CA GLY A 54 9.08 15.00 14.17
C GLY A 54 10.15 13.94 14.44
N TYR A 55 10.12 13.25 15.58
CA TYR A 55 11.05 12.14 15.85
C TYR A 55 10.85 10.98 14.88
N VAL A 56 9.61 10.54 14.70
CA VAL A 56 9.27 9.45 13.78
C VAL A 56 9.46 9.88 12.33
N GLU A 57 9.03 11.09 11.98
CA GLU A 57 9.18 11.65 10.65
C GLU A 57 10.65 11.70 10.21
N ARG A 58 11.56 12.23 11.06
CA ARG A 58 13.00 12.28 10.73
C ARG A 58 13.62 10.92 10.43
N ILE A 59 13.22 9.87 11.15
CA ILE A 59 13.75 8.52 10.90
C ILE A 59 13.14 7.97 9.61
N GLY A 60 11.82 8.11 9.42
CA GLY A 60 11.11 7.69 8.22
C GLY A 60 11.65 8.35 6.95
N GLU A 61 11.87 9.66 6.96
CA GLU A 61 12.42 10.42 5.84
C GLU A 61 13.84 9.96 5.46
N LYS A 62 14.70 9.67 6.46
CA LYS A 62 16.03 9.11 6.20
C LYS A 62 15.95 7.77 5.48
N LEU A 63 15.01 6.91 5.86
CA LEU A 63 14.79 5.61 5.22
C LEU A 63 14.26 5.79 3.80
N VAL A 64 13.26 6.63 3.58
CA VAL A 64 12.70 6.87 2.25
C VAL A 64 13.74 7.50 1.32
N GLY A 65 14.60 8.38 1.85
CA GLY A 65 15.65 9.06 1.10
C GLY A 65 16.69 8.13 0.45
N VAL A 66 16.79 6.87 0.89
CA VAL A 66 17.70 5.87 0.30
C VAL A 66 17.03 4.92 -0.70
N LEU A 67 15.70 4.96 -0.84
CA LEU A 67 14.94 4.02 -1.68
C LEU A 67 14.91 4.40 -3.17
N GLY A 68 15.53 5.51 -3.57
CA GLY A 68 15.39 6.07 -4.91
C GLY A 68 13.97 6.60 -5.18
N PRO A 69 13.60 6.91 -6.44
CA PRO A 69 12.30 7.46 -6.76
C PRO A 69 11.15 6.58 -6.27
N GLN A 70 10.23 7.14 -5.49
CA GLN A 70 9.06 6.44 -4.97
C GLN A 70 7.78 6.88 -5.69
N SER A 71 6.83 5.96 -5.79
CA SER A 71 5.49 6.24 -6.34
C SER A 71 4.67 7.16 -5.44
N PHE A 72 4.94 7.20 -4.14
CA PHE A 72 4.14 7.94 -3.16
C PHE A 72 5.00 8.82 -2.25
N ASP A 73 4.41 9.92 -1.80
CA ASP A 73 4.97 10.75 -0.74
C ASP A 73 4.64 10.13 0.61
N TYR A 74 5.68 9.63 1.27
CA TYR A 74 5.56 9.00 2.57
C TYR A 74 5.27 10.03 3.66
N ARG A 75 4.30 9.74 4.52
CA ARG A 75 3.91 10.56 5.66
C ARG A 75 3.76 9.69 6.89
N PHE A 76 4.33 10.14 7.99
CA PHE A 76 4.41 9.39 9.24
C PHE A 76 3.52 10.01 10.30
N TYR A 77 2.75 9.19 11.00
CA TYR A 77 1.83 9.63 12.04
C TYR A 77 2.03 8.80 13.30
N VAL A 78 1.87 9.43 14.45
CA VAL A 78 1.88 8.74 15.73
C VAL A 78 0.47 8.68 16.29
N VAL A 79 0.01 7.48 16.62
CA VAL A 79 -1.30 7.24 17.24
C VAL A 79 -1.10 6.98 18.71
N GLN A 80 -1.86 7.68 19.57
CA GLN A 80 -1.83 7.45 21.00
C GLN A 80 -2.57 6.15 21.33
N HIS A 81 -1.83 5.05 21.35
CA HIS A 81 -2.36 3.72 21.62
C HIS A 81 -1.29 2.86 22.32
N PRO A 82 -1.64 2.10 23.37
CA PRO A 82 -0.66 1.38 24.19
C PRO A 82 -0.10 0.10 23.53
N ALA A 83 -0.74 -0.41 22.48
CA ALA A 83 -0.25 -1.60 21.78
C ALA A 83 1.09 -1.34 21.06
N LEU A 84 1.91 -2.38 20.97
CA LEU A 84 3.18 -2.38 20.26
C LEU A 84 2.91 -2.65 18.77
N ASN A 85 2.54 -1.61 18.03
CA ASN A 85 2.18 -1.76 16.62
C ASN A 85 2.66 -0.59 15.76
N ALA A 86 2.87 -0.88 14.48
CA ALA A 86 2.98 0.07 13.39
C ALA A 86 2.34 -0.56 12.15
N PHE A 87 1.83 0.26 11.25
CA PHE A 87 1.27 -0.24 9.99
C PHE A 87 1.34 0.83 8.92
N ALA A 88 1.47 0.40 7.66
CA ALA A 88 1.29 1.26 6.50
C ALA A 88 -0.04 1.01 5.80
N VAL A 89 -0.57 2.03 5.15
CA VAL A 89 -1.75 1.96 4.27
C VAL A 89 -1.43 2.51 2.89
N PRO A 90 -2.26 2.21 1.87
CA PRO A 90 -2.02 2.65 0.49
C PRO A 90 -1.75 4.16 0.39
N GLY A 91 -0.94 4.58 -0.59
CA GLY A 91 -0.62 5.99 -0.80
C GLY A 91 0.44 6.58 0.15
N GLY A 92 1.21 5.73 0.83
CA GLY A 92 2.41 6.14 1.59
C GLY A 92 2.15 6.65 3.01
N TYR A 93 1.00 6.36 3.62
CA TYR A 93 0.74 6.77 5.00
C TYR A 93 1.19 5.67 5.96
N VAL A 94 2.07 6.00 6.88
CA VAL A 94 2.62 5.07 7.89
C VAL A 94 2.21 5.56 9.27
N PHE A 95 1.67 4.66 10.08
CA PHE A 95 1.18 4.93 11.42
C PHE A 95 1.99 4.13 12.44
N VAL A 96 2.40 4.78 13.53
CA VAL A 96 3.15 4.18 14.63
C VAL A 96 2.40 4.39 15.93
N PHE A 97 2.23 3.33 16.73
CA PHE A 97 1.57 3.46 18.02
C PHE A 97 2.55 3.93 19.09
N SER A 98 2.09 4.82 19.97
CA SER A 98 2.89 5.36 21.09
C SER A 98 3.42 4.26 22.01
N GLY A 99 2.70 3.14 22.14
CA GLY A 99 3.16 1.96 22.87
C GLY A 99 4.44 1.37 22.30
N LEU A 100 4.55 1.29 20.96
CA LEU A 100 5.79 0.87 20.29
C LEU A 100 6.92 1.84 20.60
N LEU A 101 6.68 3.15 20.47
CA LEU A 101 7.67 4.19 20.76
C LEU A 101 8.18 4.15 22.21
N ALA A 102 7.30 3.82 23.16
CA ALA A 102 7.68 3.67 24.57
C ALA A 102 8.54 2.44 24.85
N ARG A 103 8.62 1.48 23.91
CA ARG A 103 9.26 0.18 24.12
C ARG A 103 10.55 -0.03 23.33
N VAL A 104 10.70 0.65 22.19
CA VAL A 104 11.97 0.66 21.43
C VAL A 104 13.08 1.28 22.27
N LYS A 105 14.29 0.75 22.13
CA LYS A 105 15.46 1.16 22.93
C LYS A 105 16.45 2.02 22.15
N SER A 106 16.32 2.08 20.83
CA SER A 106 17.18 2.86 19.95
C SER A 106 16.44 3.29 18.69
N ASP A 107 17.00 4.29 18.02
CA ASP A 107 16.54 4.74 16.71
C ASP A 107 16.63 3.60 15.68
N ASP A 108 17.61 2.70 15.80
CA ASP A 108 17.79 1.56 14.89
C ASP A 108 16.65 0.53 15.01
N GLU A 109 16.15 0.28 16.21
CA GLU A 109 15.00 -0.61 16.42
C GLU A 109 13.74 -0.03 15.76
N LEU A 110 13.50 1.26 15.95
CA LEU A 110 12.37 1.95 15.30
C LEU A 110 12.56 2.00 13.78
N ALA A 111 13.76 2.26 13.29
CA ALA A 111 14.08 2.28 11.87
C ALA A 111 13.83 0.91 11.22
N GLY A 112 14.14 -0.18 11.90
CA GLY A 112 13.85 -1.54 11.43
C GLY A 112 12.34 -1.78 11.24
N VAL A 113 11.51 -1.34 12.19
CA VAL A 113 10.05 -1.44 12.07
C VAL A 113 9.53 -0.55 10.94
N LEU A 114 9.97 0.71 10.87
CA LEU A 114 9.55 1.62 9.81
C LEU A 114 9.96 1.12 8.42
N ALA A 115 11.16 0.57 8.28
CA ALA A 115 11.63 -0.02 7.02
C ALA A 115 10.77 -1.23 6.61
N HIS A 116 10.37 -2.07 7.56
CA HIS A 116 9.44 -3.17 7.30
C HIS A 116 8.10 -2.65 6.75
N GLU A 117 7.52 -1.64 7.40
CA GLU A 117 6.24 -1.06 6.96
C GLU A 117 6.32 -0.32 5.62
N ILE A 118 7.42 0.40 5.36
CA ILE A 118 7.67 1.02 4.06
C ILE A 118 7.77 -0.03 2.96
N GLY A 119 8.41 -1.18 3.25
CA GLY A 119 8.51 -2.30 2.33
C GLY A 119 7.15 -2.86 1.88
N HIS A 120 6.13 -2.86 2.76
CA HIS A 120 4.76 -3.26 2.40
C HIS A 120 4.13 -2.33 1.36
N VAL A 121 4.47 -1.04 1.38
CA VAL A 121 3.94 -0.04 0.44
C VAL A 121 4.66 -0.10 -0.90
N SER A 122 6.00 -0.19 -0.91
CA SER A 122 6.78 -0.21 -2.15
C SER A 122 6.74 -1.55 -2.90
N GLY A 123 6.27 -2.63 -2.27
CA GLY A 123 6.22 -3.98 -2.84
C GLY A 123 4.97 -4.34 -3.64
N HIS A 124 4.03 -3.40 -3.84
CA HIS A 124 2.78 -3.59 -4.59
C HIS A 124 2.77 -2.80 -5.90
#